data_AF-A0A2J8A1T5-F1
#
_entry.id   AF-A0A2J8A1T5-F1
#
_cell.length_a   1.000
_cell.length_b   1.000
_cell.length_c   1.000
_cell.angle_alpha   90.00
_cell.angle_beta   90.00
_cell.angle_gamma   90.00
#
_symmetry.space_group_name_H-M   'P 1'
#
loop_
_entity.id
_entity.type
_entity.pdbx_description
1 polymer ?
#
loop_
_entity_poly.entity_id
_entity_poly.type
_entity_poly.pdbx_seq_one_letter_code
_entity_poly.pdbx_strand_id
1 'polypeptide(L)'
;MDSRATQGVSWALSIQTFREEFSKVIKRGQEAQAEQKERLASRKRLVVLNDITKDFINRAGPEILEVELPPKSEVVLLLDLNDRQREFYALYLKELDRLPPAERRSLFRDFEVLRKVSA
;
A
#
# COMPACT_ATOMS: atom_id res chain seq x y z
N MET A 1 -6.43 42.87 -19.51
CA MET A 1 -6.54 43.17 -18.08
C MET A 1 -7.64 42.30 -17.48
N ASP A 2 -7.29 41.12 -16.97
CA ASP A 2 -7.95 40.57 -15.79
C ASP A 2 -6.91 39.73 -15.04
N SER A 3 -6.19 40.46 -14.19
CA SER A 3 -5.15 40.04 -13.29
C SER A 3 -5.80 39.46 -12.03
N ARG A 4 -6.09 38.15 -12.04
CA ARG A 4 -6.33 37.39 -10.81
C ARG A 4 -5.18 36.45 -10.56
N ALA A 5 -4.17 37.04 -9.93
CA ALA A 5 -3.25 36.43 -8.98
C ALA A 5 -3.15 34.89 -9.07
N THR A 6 -2.33 34.42 -10.01
CA THR A 6 -1.47 33.26 -9.75
C THR A 6 -0.70 33.55 -8.47
N GLN A 7 -1.25 33.17 -7.32
CA GLN A 7 -0.50 33.11 -6.08
C GLN A 7 0.64 32.14 -6.32
N GLY A 8 1.84 32.69 -6.51
CA GLY A 8 3.07 31.94 -6.65
C GLY A 8 3.29 31.13 -5.38
N VAL A 9 2.99 29.83 -5.46
CA VAL A 9 3.46 28.86 -4.49
C VAL A 9 4.96 28.76 -4.71
N SER A 10 5.74 29.32 -3.79
CA SER A 10 7.20 29.21 -3.76
C SER A 10 7.59 27.73 -3.79
N TRP A 11 8.11 27.26 -4.93
CA TRP A 11 8.23 25.84 -5.28
C TRP A 11 9.46 25.14 -4.71
N ALA A 12 10.03 25.66 -3.62
CA ALA A 12 10.92 24.88 -2.77
C ALA A 12 10.14 24.37 -1.55
N LEU A 13 9.13 23.51 -1.78
CA LEU A 13 8.53 22.74 -0.69
C LEU A 13 9.62 21.82 -0.15
N SER A 14 10.23 22.22 0.97
CA SER A 14 11.14 21.35 1.71
C SER A 14 10.46 19.98 1.90
N ILE A 15 11.27 18.92 1.97
CA ILE A 15 10.75 17.57 2.25
C ILE A 15 9.83 17.55 3.48
N GLN A 16 10.07 18.45 4.43
CA GLN A 16 9.24 18.60 5.62
C GLN A 16 7.85 19.11 5.28
N THR A 17 7.74 20.16 4.46
CA THR A 17 6.45 20.73 4.07
C THR A 17 5.62 19.72 3.27
N PHE A 18 6.24 18.99 2.34
CA PHE A 18 5.56 17.89 1.64
C PHE A 18 5.04 16.81 2.59
N ARG A 19 5.84 16.44 3.61
CA ARG A 19 5.43 15.43 4.60
C ARG A 19 4.21 15.86 5.40
N GLU A 20 4.19 17.11 5.86
CA GLU A 20 3.06 17.64 6.64
C GLU A 20 1.80 17.80 5.78
N GLU A 21 1.92 18.40 4.60
CA GLU A 21 0.75 18.76 3.78
C GLU A 21 0.13 17.56 3.05
N PHE A 22 0.97 16.63 2.59
CA PHE A 22 0.54 15.49 1.80
C PHE A 22 0.77 14.18 2.55
N SER A 23 2.01 13.79 2.84
CA SER A 23 2.30 12.42 3.29
C SER A 23 1.54 12.01 4.54
N LYS A 24 1.52 12.84 5.60
CA LYS A 24 0.86 12.48 6.86
C LYS A 24 -0.65 12.43 6.71
N VAL A 25 -1.23 13.44 6.04
CA VAL A 25 -2.68 13.53 5.84
C VAL A 25 -3.19 12.36 5.00
N ILE A 26 -2.47 12.03 3.93
CA ILE A 26 -2.83 10.93 3.03
C ILE A 26 -2.75 9.60 3.77
N LYS A 27 -1.62 9.32 4.44
CA LYS A 27 -1.41 8.08 5.20
C LYS A 27 -2.47 7.88 6.27
N ARG A 28 -2.74 8.91 7.08
CA ARG A 28 -3.77 8.85 8.13
C ARG A 28 -5.14 8.47 7.57
N GLY A 29 -5.55 9.03 6.43
CA GLY A 29 -6.82 8.67 5.80
C GLY A 29 -6.85 7.31 5.09
N GLN A 30 -5.71 6.63 4.96
CA GLN A 30 -5.59 5.27 4.40
C GLN A 30 -5.52 4.19 5.49
N GLU A 31 -5.41 4.57 6.77
CA GLU A 31 -5.45 3.62 7.87
C GLU A 31 -6.81 2.93 7.96
N ALA A 32 -6.82 1.64 8.32
CA ALA A 32 -8.05 0.84 8.35
C ALA A 32 -9.12 1.45 9.28
N GLN A 33 -8.68 2.07 10.38
CA GLN A 33 -9.53 2.69 11.40
C GLN A 33 -9.77 4.19 11.16
N ALA A 34 -9.34 4.74 10.02
CA ALA A 34 -9.46 6.17 9.76
C ALA A 34 -10.92 6.64 9.74
N GLU A 35 -11.19 7.77 10.39
CA GLU A 35 -12.53 8.38 10.40
C GLU A 35 -12.93 8.88 9.01
N GLN A 36 -14.23 9.05 8.78
CA GLN A 36 -14.74 9.56 7.49
C GLN A 36 -14.14 10.93 7.14
N LYS A 37 -13.96 11.83 8.12
CA LYS A 37 -13.34 13.14 7.90
C LYS A 37 -11.91 13.03 7.39
N GLU A 38 -11.16 12.04 7.88
CA GLU A 38 -9.75 11.81 7.54
C GLU A 38 -9.62 11.20 6.15
N ARG A 39 -10.51 10.26 5.80
CA ARG A 39 -10.62 9.70 4.45
C ARG A 39 -10.92 10.77 3.42
N LEU A 40 -11.83 11.71 3.72
CA LEU A 40 -12.15 12.83 2.84
C LEU A 40 -10.97 13.79 2.69
N ALA A 41 -10.28 14.13 3.78
CA ALA A 41 -9.09 14.97 3.73
C ALA A 41 -7.96 14.32 2.91
N SER A 42 -7.74 13.02 3.07
CA SER A 42 -6.78 12.24 2.28
C SER A 42 -7.11 12.27 0.79
N ARG A 43 -8.37 12.00 0.40
CA ARG A 43 -8.80 12.08 -1.00
C ARG A 43 -8.57 13.46 -1.60
N LYS A 44 -8.93 14.53 -0.89
CA LYS A 44 -8.70 15.91 -1.36
C LYS A 44 -7.22 16.18 -1.60
N ARG A 45 -6.34 15.78 -0.68
CA ARG A 45 -4.89 15.97 -0.83
C ARG A 45 -4.30 15.11 -1.94
N LEU A 46 -4.80 13.89 -2.14
CA LEU A 46 -4.41 13.04 -3.27
C LEU A 46 -4.77 13.68 -4.61
N VAL A 47 -5.96 14.26 -4.75
CA VAL A 47 -6.37 14.96 -5.98
C VAL A 47 -5.43 16.13 -6.27
N VAL A 48 -5.17 16.97 -5.27
CA VAL A 48 -4.24 18.10 -5.42
C VAL A 48 -2.83 17.62 -5.80
N LEU A 49 -2.34 16.56 -5.16
CA LEU A 49 -1.02 16.01 -5.48
C LEU A 49 -0.97 15.48 -6.92
N ASN A 50 -2.03 14.77 -7.35
CA ASN A 50 -2.15 14.29 -8.72
C ASN A 50 -2.20 15.45 -9.73
N ASP A 51 -2.92 16.52 -9.44
CA ASP A 51 -2.97 17.69 -10.32
C ASP A 51 -1.61 18.39 -10.47
N ILE A 52 -0.79 18.37 -9.42
CA ILE A 52 0.58 18.90 -9.46
C ILE A 52 1.49 18.01 -10.31
N THR A 53 1.29 16.68 -10.31
CA THR A 53 2.22 15.73 -10.93
C THR A 53 1.78 15.18 -12.29
N LYS A 54 0.50 15.29 -12.66
CA LYS A 54 -0.07 14.63 -13.85
C LYS A 54 0.64 15.00 -15.15
N ASP A 55 1.08 16.24 -15.31
CA ASP A 55 1.73 16.71 -16.54
C ASP A 55 3.22 16.31 -16.62
N PHE A 56 3.76 15.76 -15.54
CA PHE A 56 5.15 15.28 -15.45
C PHE A 56 5.26 13.76 -15.52
N ILE A 57 4.13 13.04 -15.54
CA ILE A 57 4.08 11.57 -15.55
C ILE A 57 3.39 11.13 -16.83
N ASN A 58 4.19 10.61 -17.77
CA ASN A 58 3.63 9.94 -18.94
C ASN A 58 3.42 8.45 -18.63
N ARG A 59 2.17 8.00 -18.63
CA ARG A 59 1.79 6.60 -18.38
C ARG A 59 0.73 6.17 -19.41
N ALA A 60 1.09 5.23 -20.28
CA ALA A 60 0.11 4.49 -21.07
C ALA A 60 -0.48 3.37 -20.22
N GLY A 61 -1.79 3.25 -20.16
CA GLY A 61 -2.46 2.14 -19.48
C GLY A 61 -2.60 0.92 -20.38
N PRO A 62 -3.18 -0.18 -19.88
CA PRO A 62 -3.34 -1.42 -20.65
C PRO A 62 -4.24 -1.26 -21.88
N GLU A 63 -5.08 -0.22 -21.94
CA GLU A 63 -6.02 0.06 -23.03
C GLU A 63 -5.37 0.12 -24.42
N ILE A 64 -4.08 0.49 -24.49
CA ILE A 64 -3.33 0.51 -25.76
C ILE A 64 -3.10 -0.90 -26.34
N LEU A 65 -3.14 -1.94 -25.52
CA LEU A 65 -2.90 -3.33 -25.91
C LEU A 65 -4.18 -4.15 -26.00
N GLU A 66 -5.30 -3.66 -25.45
CA GLU A 66 -6.58 -4.38 -25.41
C GLU A 66 -7.17 -4.66 -26.80
N VAL A 67 -6.82 -3.85 -27.80
CA VAL A 67 -7.29 -4.02 -29.20
C VAL A 67 -6.48 -5.08 -29.95
N GLU A 68 -5.22 -5.29 -29.55
CA GLU A 68 -4.27 -6.14 -30.29
C GLU A 68 -4.02 -7.49 -29.60
N LEU A 69 -4.23 -7.57 -28.29
CA LEU A 69 -3.96 -8.76 -27.50
C LEU A 69 -5.26 -9.42 -27.00
N PRO A 70 -5.26 -10.74 -26.83
CA PRO A 70 -6.33 -11.43 -26.12
C PRO A 70 -6.53 -10.87 -24.69
N PRO A 71 -7.76 -10.94 -24.14
CA PRO A 71 -8.05 -10.45 -22.80
C PRO A 71 -7.21 -11.20 -21.76
N LYS A 72 -6.62 -10.44 -20.81
CA LYS A 72 -5.89 -11.02 -19.68
C LYS A 72 -6.88 -11.66 -18.70
N SER A 73 -6.70 -12.95 -18.41
CA SER A 73 -7.42 -13.65 -17.35
C SER A 73 -6.55 -13.79 -16.10
N GLU A 74 -7.09 -13.40 -14.94
CA GLU A 74 -6.46 -13.63 -13.63
C GLU A 74 -7.35 -14.57 -12.82
N VAL A 75 -6.74 -15.60 -12.20
CA VAL A 75 -7.44 -16.56 -11.35
C VAL A 75 -6.74 -16.61 -9.99
N VAL A 76 -7.50 -16.43 -8.92
CA VAL A 76 -7.02 -16.60 -7.55
C VAL A 76 -7.56 -17.92 -7.02
N LEU A 77 -6.67 -18.86 -6.72
CA LEU A 77 -7.03 -20.14 -6.12
C LEU A 77 -7.00 -20.02 -4.61
N LEU A 78 -8.14 -20.29 -3.98
CA LEU A 78 -8.25 -20.39 -2.52
C LEU A 78 -8.08 -21.85 -2.14
N LEU A 79 -6.95 -22.18 -1.51
CA LEU A 79 -6.61 -23.52 -1.08
C LEU A 79 -6.58 -23.56 0.44
N ASP A 80 -7.33 -24.50 1.01
CA ASP A 80 -7.28 -24.77 2.43
C ASP A 80 -6.02 -25.59 2.77
N LEU A 81 -5.40 -25.25 3.90
CA LEU A 81 -4.37 -26.11 4.49
C LEU A 81 -4.96 -27.48 4.81
N ASN A 82 -4.27 -28.56 4.46
CA ASN A 82 -4.68 -29.90 4.91
C ASN A 82 -4.44 -30.08 6.42
N ASP A 83 -4.97 -31.17 7.00
CA ASP A 83 -4.90 -31.42 8.44
C ASP A 83 -3.47 -31.38 9.00
N ARG A 84 -2.52 -31.98 8.28
CA ARG A 84 -1.10 -31.98 8.70
C ARG A 84 -0.49 -30.60 8.62
N GLN A 85 -0.77 -29.84 7.57
CA GLN A 85 -0.28 -28.46 7.42
C GLN A 85 -0.83 -27.57 8.54
N ARG A 86 -2.11 -27.72 8.90
CA ARG A 86 -2.72 -27.01 10.04
C ARG A 86 -2.05 -27.38 11.36
N GLU A 87 -1.78 -28.66 11.59
CA GLU A 87 -1.10 -29.13 12.79
C GLU A 87 0.32 -28.54 12.90
N PHE A 88 1.11 -28.60 11.83
CA PHE A 88 2.46 -28.02 11.81
C PHE A 88 2.44 -26.50 11.99
N TYR A 89 1.49 -25.83 11.35
CA TYR A 89 1.31 -24.38 11.48
C TYR A 89 1.01 -24.00 12.94
N ALA A 90 0.05 -24.69 13.57
CA ALA A 90 -0.32 -24.46 14.97
C ALA A 90 0.83 -24.77 15.94
N LEU A 91 1.54 -25.88 15.72
CA LEU A 91 2.71 -26.26 16.53
C LEU A 91 3.81 -25.21 16.43
N TYR A 92 4.11 -24.74 15.21
CA TYR A 92 5.13 -23.74 14.98
C TYR A 92 4.83 -22.43 15.72
N LEU A 93 3.59 -21.93 15.62
CA LEU A 93 3.18 -20.71 16.34
C LEU A 93 3.26 -20.89 17.87
N LYS A 94 2.86 -22.06 18.37
CA LYS A 94 2.93 -22.38 19.80
C LYS A 94 4.38 -22.36 20.32
N GLU A 95 5.33 -22.88 19.55
CA GLU A 95 6.74 -22.84 19.93
C GLU A 95 7.32 -21.42 19.82
N LEU A 96 6.87 -20.63 18.84
CA LEU A 96 7.28 -19.22 18.71
C LEU A 96 6.83 -18.37 19.91
N ASP A 97 5.61 -18.60 20.40
CA ASP A 97 5.06 -17.87 21.55
C ASP A 97 5.79 -18.17 22.86
N ARG A 98 6.36 -19.37 22.99
CA ARG A 98 7.18 -19.78 24.14
C ARG A 98 8.55 -19.13 24.18
N LEU A 99 9.06 -18.67 23.03
CA LEU A 99 10.35 -17.98 22.97
C LEU A 99 10.21 -16.55 23.53
N PRO A 100 11.13 -16.11 24.41
CA PRO A 100 11.15 -14.74 24.87
C PRO A 100 11.37 -13.80 23.67
N PRO A 101 10.85 -12.55 23.69
CA PRO A 101 10.94 -11.63 22.55
C PRO A 101 12.36 -11.39 22.02
N ALA A 102 13.37 -11.49 22.89
CA ALA A 102 14.78 -11.35 22.54
C ALA A 102 15.34 -12.54 21.74
N GLU A 103 14.71 -13.72 21.84
CA GLU A 103 15.10 -14.94 21.12
C GLU A 103 14.21 -15.25 19.92
N ARG A 104 13.12 -14.48 19.74
CA ARG A 104 12.30 -14.56 18.53
C ARG A 104 13.15 -14.22 17.33
N ARG A 105 13.12 -15.12 16.34
CA ARG A 105 13.89 -15.00 15.10
C ARG A 105 13.28 -13.91 14.21
N SER A 106 13.93 -13.65 13.08
CA SER A 106 13.44 -12.67 12.11
C SER A 106 12.10 -13.10 11.52
N LEU A 107 11.13 -12.17 11.50
CA LEU A 107 9.81 -12.35 10.88
C LEU A 107 9.90 -12.85 9.42
N PHE A 108 10.93 -12.45 8.68
CA PHE A 108 11.15 -12.90 7.31
C PHE A 108 11.46 -14.39 7.23
N ARG A 109 12.19 -14.92 8.20
CA ARG A 109 12.46 -16.36 8.28
C ARG A 109 11.18 -17.12 8.61
N ASP A 110 10.42 -16.62 9.57
CA ASP A 110 9.21 -17.29 10.05
C ASP A 110 8.14 -17.32 8.94
N PHE A 111 8.03 -16.23 8.17
CA PHE A 111 7.24 -16.18 6.94
C PHE A 111 7.66 -17.27 5.94
N GLU A 112 8.96 -17.43 5.67
CA GLU A 112 9.44 -18.45 4.74
C GLU A 112 9.17 -19.88 5.24
N VAL A 113 9.26 -20.13 6.55
CA VAL A 113 8.94 -21.44 7.13
C VAL A 113 7.46 -21.75 6.93
N LEU A 114 6.56 -20.83 7.29
CA LEU A 114 5.13 -21.01 7.16
C LEU A 114 4.69 -21.13 5.69
N ARG A 115 5.34 -20.38 4.79
CA ARG A 115 5.12 -20.48 3.35
C ARG A 115 5.43 -21.88 2.81
N LYS A 116 6.53 -22.50 3.28
CA LYS A 116 6.91 -23.87 2.87
C LYS A 116 5.97 -24.94 3.42
N VAL A 117 5.35 -24.71 4.57
CA VAL A 117 4.33 -25.62 5.12
C VAL A 117 3.02 -25.51 4.33
N SER A 118 2.75 -24.34 3.76
CA SER A 118 1.49 -24.03 3.07
C SER A 118 1.50 -24.25 1.55
N ALA A 119 2.67 -24.59 0.98
CA ALA A 119 2.84 -24.95 -0.43
C ALA A 119 2.77 -26.47 -0.61
#